data_AF-A0A9P6E3T6-F1
#
_entry.id   AF-A0A9P6E3T6-F1
#
_cell.length_a   1.000
_cell.length_b   1.000
_cell.length_c   1.000
_cell.angle_alpha   90.00
_cell.angle_beta   90.00
_cell.angle_gamma   90.00
#
_symmetry.space_group_name_H-M   'P 1'
#
loop_
_entity.id
_entity.type
_entity.pdbx_description
1 polymer ?
#
loop_
_entity_poly.entity_id
_entity_poly.type
_entity_poly.pdbx_seq_one_letter_code
_entity_poly.pdbx_strand_id
1 'polypeptide(L)'
;MQSKPAKTATPTVSPAAFGYLVVGRPMEAKFQSLGQHFNISYLPYHLSENAEQTLMGRHICLWLAKDVGDIEVVAYIIWPGTGILSLGEGLNANHPSRLVELGRDSGTFQSDGSSANIIMQELLNLATRPCILFVRSPPMQEDFLEEEARRLSFCAKAVNWTSELEAFLDAAALSGDAVKSSQIHHWYQKTITTLQTADQTAFLFDPTRFLAGMLKHLHHTLLNVNRLDVNQKSRTGGPVLIPMCFVRSWKEEVISMVQKDFTVIQHMMTNK
;
A
#
# COMPACT_ATOMS: atom_id res chain seq x y z
N MET A 1 -8.32 7.12 -41.99
CA MET A 1 -7.87 5.85 -41.38
C MET A 1 -8.64 5.67 -40.08
N GLN A 2 -9.52 4.66 -40.01
CA GLN A 2 -10.35 4.39 -38.83
C GLN A 2 -9.49 3.68 -37.76
N SER A 3 -9.40 4.26 -36.57
CA SER A 3 -8.77 3.64 -35.42
C SER A 3 -9.68 2.55 -34.86
N LYS A 4 -9.17 1.31 -34.82
CA LYS A 4 -9.80 0.21 -34.08
C LYS A 4 -9.83 0.57 -32.59
N PRO A 5 -10.94 0.36 -31.86
CA PRO A 5 -10.94 0.51 -30.42
C PRO A 5 -10.06 -0.58 -29.80
N ALA A 6 -9.21 -0.16 -28.85
CA ALA A 6 -8.44 -1.06 -28.01
C ALA A 6 -9.41 -2.02 -27.30
N LYS A 7 -9.20 -3.33 -27.48
CA LYS A 7 -9.87 -4.36 -26.68
C LYS A 7 -9.50 -4.10 -25.22
N THR A 8 -10.45 -3.63 -24.43
CA THR A 8 -10.39 -3.66 -22.97
C THR A 8 -10.21 -5.12 -22.58
N ALA A 9 -9.00 -5.50 -22.16
CA ALA A 9 -8.74 -6.82 -21.62
C ALA A 9 -9.54 -6.93 -20.32
N THR A 10 -10.60 -7.72 -20.33
CA THR A 10 -11.26 -8.15 -19.10
C THR A 10 -10.22 -8.88 -18.27
N PRO A 11 -10.00 -8.52 -16.99
CA PRO A 11 -9.03 -9.21 -16.16
C PRO A 11 -9.43 -10.68 -16.07
N THR A 12 -8.58 -11.56 -16.57
CA THR A 12 -8.74 -13.01 -16.43
C THR A 12 -8.61 -13.32 -14.95
N VAL A 13 -9.71 -13.70 -14.31
CA VAL A 13 -9.71 -14.19 -12.93
C VAL A 13 -8.96 -15.51 -12.95
N SER A 14 -7.66 -15.48 -12.68
CA SER A 14 -6.93 -16.70 -12.33
C SER A 14 -7.63 -17.27 -11.10
N PRO A 15 -8.11 -18.53 -11.11
CA PRO A 15 -8.73 -19.11 -9.92
C PRO A 15 -7.69 -19.04 -8.81
N ALA A 16 -8.00 -18.30 -7.74
CA ALA A 16 -7.12 -18.21 -6.60
C ALA A 16 -6.84 -19.63 -6.13
N ALA A 17 -5.57 -19.97 -5.93
CA ALA A 17 -5.18 -21.31 -5.51
C ALA A 17 -5.60 -21.61 -4.05
N PHE A 18 -6.34 -20.71 -3.43
CA PHE A 18 -6.90 -20.78 -2.09
C PHE A 18 -8.23 -20.02 -2.06
N GLY A 19 -9.02 -20.24 -1.01
CA GLY A 19 -10.26 -19.52 -0.80
C GLY A 19 -10.70 -19.50 0.66
N TYR A 20 -11.75 -18.74 0.93
CA TYR A 20 -12.41 -18.74 2.23
C TYR A 20 -13.93 -18.61 2.11
N LEU A 21 -14.61 -19.07 3.15
CA LEU A 21 -16.06 -18.98 3.32
C LEU A 21 -16.36 -18.63 4.77
N VAL A 22 -17.12 -17.56 5.00
CA VAL A 22 -17.67 -17.26 6.32
C VAL A 22 -18.95 -18.09 6.51
N VAL A 23 -18.95 -19.00 7.48
CA VAL A 23 -20.10 -19.88 7.73
C VAL A 23 -21.34 -19.07 8.09
N GLY A 24 -22.48 -19.44 7.49
CA GLY A 24 -23.74 -18.71 7.64
C GLY A 24 -23.87 -17.47 6.75
N ARG A 25 -22.81 -17.08 6.02
CA ARG A 25 -22.84 -16.01 5.00
C ARG A 25 -22.01 -16.41 3.78
N PRO A 26 -22.48 -17.40 2.98
CA PRO A 26 -21.74 -17.84 1.81
C PRO A 26 -21.59 -16.68 0.83
N MET A 27 -20.37 -16.42 0.41
CA MET A 27 -20.02 -15.33 -0.49
C MET A 27 -18.89 -15.76 -1.42
N GLU A 28 -18.90 -15.21 -2.63
CA GLU A 28 -17.80 -15.37 -3.56
C GLU A 28 -16.67 -14.42 -3.16
N ALA A 29 -15.55 -15.00 -2.69
CA ALA A 29 -14.36 -14.23 -2.35
C ALA A 29 -13.72 -13.67 -3.63
N LYS A 30 -13.40 -12.37 -3.61
CA LYS A 30 -12.64 -11.70 -4.68
C LYS A 30 -11.22 -11.47 -4.21
N PHE A 31 -10.26 -11.81 -5.04
CA PHE A 31 -8.85 -11.72 -4.72
C PHE A 31 -8.16 -10.69 -5.60
N GLN A 32 -7.31 -9.89 -4.97
CA GLN A 32 -6.35 -9.02 -5.64
C GLN A 32 -4.95 -9.56 -5.34
N SER A 33 -4.22 -9.94 -6.37
CA SER A 33 -2.81 -10.30 -6.23
C SER A 33 -1.99 -9.04 -5.97
N LEU A 34 -1.06 -9.14 -5.03
CA LEU A 34 -0.11 -8.12 -4.68
C LEU A 34 1.28 -8.73 -4.73
N GLY A 35 2.01 -8.44 -5.80
CA GLY A 35 3.23 -9.19 -6.09
C GLY A 35 2.96 -10.68 -6.28
N GLN A 36 3.93 -11.51 -5.90
CA GLN A 36 3.90 -12.95 -6.08
C GLN A 36 3.36 -13.70 -4.85
N HIS A 37 3.63 -13.18 -3.65
CA HIS A 37 3.37 -13.88 -2.41
C HIS A 37 2.14 -13.39 -1.64
N PHE A 38 1.62 -12.21 -1.95
CA PHE A 38 0.52 -11.61 -1.19
C PHE A 38 -0.76 -11.58 -2.01
N ASN A 39 -1.88 -11.92 -1.38
CA ASN A 39 -3.19 -11.79 -1.97
C ASN A 39 -4.17 -11.21 -0.95
N ILE A 40 -4.98 -10.24 -1.38
CA ILE A 40 -5.89 -9.53 -0.50
C ILE A 40 -7.32 -9.83 -0.95
N SER A 41 -8.20 -10.12 0.01
CA SER A 41 -9.64 -10.19 -0.22
C SER A 41 -10.36 -9.31 0.79
N TYR A 42 -11.06 -8.27 0.30
CA TYR A 42 -11.84 -7.39 1.15
C TYR A 42 -13.11 -8.08 1.64
N LEU A 43 -13.37 -7.99 2.94
CA LEU A 43 -14.62 -8.47 3.51
C LEU A 43 -15.78 -7.54 3.07
N PRO A 44 -16.97 -8.09 2.82
CA PRO A 44 -18.13 -7.29 2.45
C PRO A 44 -18.52 -6.23 3.49
N TYR A 45 -19.07 -5.11 3.00
CA TYR A 45 -19.50 -3.97 3.82
C TYR A 45 -20.48 -4.33 4.95
N HIS A 46 -21.39 -5.28 4.72
CA HIS A 46 -22.38 -5.71 5.71
C HIS A 46 -21.78 -6.54 6.86
N LEU A 47 -20.50 -6.93 6.77
CA LEU A 47 -19.72 -7.45 7.89
C LEU A 47 -18.96 -6.34 8.62
N SER A 48 -18.65 -5.21 7.98
CA SER A 48 -17.93 -4.09 8.59
C SER A 48 -18.80 -3.15 9.43
N GLU A 49 -20.11 -3.12 9.22
CA GLU A 49 -21.02 -2.17 9.90
C GLU A 49 -21.36 -2.57 11.35
N ASN A 50 -21.30 -3.87 11.67
CA ASN A 50 -21.50 -4.36 13.03
C ASN A 50 -20.15 -4.85 13.56
N ALA A 51 -19.60 -4.09 14.51
CA ALA A 51 -18.27 -4.20 15.11
C ALA A 51 -17.74 -5.63 15.32
N GLU A 52 -16.42 -5.75 15.42
CA GLU A 52 -15.59 -6.90 15.85
C GLU A 52 -16.32 -8.02 16.63
N GLN A 53 -17.13 -7.66 17.63
CA GLN A 53 -17.98 -8.56 18.44
C GLN A 53 -18.90 -9.46 17.61
N THR A 54 -19.30 -9.01 16.43
CA THR A 54 -20.18 -9.73 15.51
C THR A 54 -19.43 -10.83 14.74
N LEU A 55 -18.11 -10.70 14.57
CA LEU A 55 -17.26 -11.74 13.97
C LEU A 55 -16.79 -12.77 14.99
N MET A 56 -16.54 -12.38 16.24
CA MET A 56 -16.12 -13.33 17.28
C MET A 56 -17.17 -14.43 17.47
N GLY A 57 -16.72 -15.68 17.60
CA GLY A 57 -17.57 -16.87 17.65
C GLY A 57 -18.09 -17.35 16.28
N ARG A 58 -17.76 -16.65 15.18
CA ARG A 58 -18.06 -17.15 13.83
C ARG A 58 -17.02 -18.15 13.38
N HIS A 59 -17.44 -19.00 12.44
CA HIS A 59 -16.56 -19.95 11.80
C HIS A 59 -16.17 -19.45 10.40
N ILE A 60 -14.89 -19.54 10.06
CA ILE A 60 -14.37 -19.32 8.72
C ILE A 60 -13.75 -20.62 8.23
N CYS A 61 -14.23 -21.10 7.08
CA CYS A 61 -13.59 -22.19 6.37
C CYS A 61 -12.54 -21.60 5.42
N LEU A 62 -11.32 -22.12 5.46
CA LEU A 62 -10.23 -21.79 4.56
C LEU A 62 -9.85 -23.05 3.78
N TRP A 63 -9.46 -22.91 2.52
CA TRP A 63 -8.98 -24.04 1.72
C TRP A 63 -7.92 -23.65 0.70
N LEU A 64 -7.14 -24.64 0.27
CA LEU A 64 -6.25 -24.65 -0.89
C LEU A 64 -6.89 -25.45 -2.02
N ALA A 65 -6.67 -25.01 -3.25
CA ALA A 65 -7.04 -25.78 -4.43
C ALA A 65 -6.19 -27.06 -4.51
N LYS A 66 -6.71 -28.13 -5.13
CA LYS A 66 -5.86 -29.24 -5.56
C LYS A 66 -4.89 -28.67 -6.59
N ASP A 67 -3.60 -28.95 -6.46
CA ASP A 67 -2.50 -28.58 -7.40
C ASP A 67 -1.64 -27.34 -7.06
N VAL A 68 -1.63 -26.84 -5.82
CA VAL A 68 -0.77 -25.67 -5.47
C VAL A 68 0.72 -25.99 -5.22
N GLY A 69 1.12 -27.27 -5.28
CA GLY A 69 2.49 -27.71 -5.01
C GLY A 69 2.88 -27.62 -3.52
N ASP A 70 4.18 -27.67 -3.23
CA ASP A 70 4.75 -27.55 -1.87
C ASP A 70 4.79 -26.08 -1.44
N ILE A 71 3.62 -25.54 -1.11
CA ILE A 71 3.49 -24.18 -0.58
C ILE A 71 2.78 -24.19 0.78
N GLU A 72 3.12 -23.22 1.60
CA GLU A 72 2.36 -22.89 2.79
C GLU A 72 1.62 -21.57 2.59
N VAL A 73 0.36 -21.50 3.00
CA VAL A 73 -0.45 -20.28 2.95
C VAL A 73 -0.97 -19.95 4.33
N VAL A 74 -0.51 -18.83 4.88
CA VAL A 74 -1.04 -18.30 6.14
C VAL A 74 -2.03 -17.18 5.84
N ALA A 75 -3.10 -17.10 6.63
CA ALA A 75 -4.16 -16.12 6.44
C ALA A 75 -4.34 -15.26 7.70
N TYR A 76 -4.55 -13.97 7.49
CA TYR A 76 -4.72 -12.97 8.54
C TYR A 76 -5.95 -12.12 8.25
N ILE A 77 -6.78 -11.87 9.26
CA ILE A 77 -7.80 -10.83 9.18
C ILE A 77 -7.15 -9.52 9.62
N ILE A 78 -7.30 -8.50 8.79
CA ILE A 78 -6.86 -7.15 9.09
C ILE A 78 -8.11 -6.29 9.23
N TRP A 79 -8.29 -5.71 10.40
CA TRP A 79 -9.45 -4.90 10.73
C TRP A 79 -9.01 -3.47 11.05
N PRO A 80 -9.18 -2.52 10.11
CA PRO A 80 -8.75 -1.14 10.30
C PRO A 80 -9.31 -0.53 11.59
N GLY A 81 -8.43 0.07 12.39
CA GLY A 81 -8.78 0.67 13.69
C GLY A 81 -8.96 -0.33 14.85
N THR A 82 -8.89 -1.64 14.60
CA THR A 82 -8.99 -2.68 15.63
C THR A 82 -7.67 -3.45 15.78
N GLY A 83 -7.16 -4.05 14.71
CA GLY A 83 -5.93 -4.83 14.77
C GLY A 83 -5.82 -5.92 13.71
N ILE A 84 -4.86 -6.81 13.92
CA ILE A 84 -4.58 -7.97 13.07
C ILE A 84 -4.89 -9.26 13.84
N LEU A 85 -5.50 -10.23 13.18
CA LEU A 85 -5.85 -11.53 13.76
C LEU A 85 -5.33 -12.66 12.87
N SER A 86 -4.46 -13.50 13.42
CA SER A 86 -4.02 -14.73 12.75
C SER A 86 -5.14 -15.76 12.71
N LEU A 87 -5.34 -16.41 11.57
CA LEU A 87 -6.32 -17.49 11.45
C LEU A 87 -5.75 -18.87 11.82
N GLY A 88 -4.58 -18.90 12.47
CA GLY A 88 -3.90 -20.12 12.93
C GLY A 88 -2.78 -20.58 11.99
N GLU A 89 -2.41 -21.87 12.08
CA GLU A 89 -1.33 -22.48 11.29
C GLU A 89 -1.52 -22.32 9.76
N GLY A 90 -0.47 -22.45 8.96
CA GLY A 90 -0.61 -22.37 7.50
C GLY A 90 -1.42 -23.55 6.92
N LEU A 91 -2.06 -23.29 5.78
CA LEU A 91 -2.59 -24.35 4.91
C LEU A 91 -1.44 -24.87 4.04
N ASN A 92 -1.40 -26.18 3.81
CA ASN A 92 -0.44 -26.80 2.89
C ASN A 92 -1.06 -28.08 2.28
N ALA A 93 -0.29 -28.80 1.46
CA ALA A 93 -0.78 -30.03 0.82
C ALA A 93 -1.27 -31.11 1.81
N ASN A 94 -0.69 -31.17 3.02
CA ASN A 94 -1.08 -32.13 4.06
C ASN A 94 -2.33 -31.67 4.83
N HIS A 95 -2.51 -30.36 4.96
CA HIS A 95 -3.66 -29.72 5.61
C HIS A 95 -4.29 -28.69 4.66
N PRO A 96 -4.97 -29.14 3.58
CA PRO A 96 -5.42 -28.26 2.51
C PRO A 96 -6.67 -27.47 2.89
N SER A 97 -7.28 -27.72 4.03
CA SER A 97 -8.47 -26.99 4.48
C SER A 97 -8.57 -26.97 6.00
N ARG A 98 -9.15 -25.90 6.54
CA ARG A 98 -9.41 -25.77 7.97
C ARG A 98 -10.69 -24.98 8.23
N LEU A 99 -11.41 -25.37 9.28
CA LEU A 99 -12.44 -24.56 9.89
C LEU A 99 -11.85 -23.85 11.12
N VAL A 100 -12.01 -22.53 11.20
CA VAL A 100 -11.48 -21.69 12.26
C VAL A 100 -12.61 -20.99 12.98
N GLU A 101 -12.74 -21.20 14.29
CA GLU A 101 -13.64 -20.44 15.17
C GLU A 101 -12.93 -19.18 15.66
N LEU A 102 -13.40 -18.00 15.23
CA LEU A 102 -12.79 -16.72 15.59
C LEU A 102 -12.95 -16.43 17.08
N GLY A 103 -11.88 -15.99 17.72
CA GLY A 103 -11.78 -15.79 19.17
C GLY A 103 -11.23 -17.02 19.88
N ARG A 104 -11.82 -18.20 19.62
CA ARG A 104 -11.38 -19.46 20.24
C ARG A 104 -10.08 -20.00 19.66
N ASP A 105 -10.03 -20.15 18.33
CA ASP A 105 -8.88 -20.74 17.63
C ASP A 105 -7.86 -19.69 17.21
N SER A 106 -8.34 -18.46 16.92
CA SER A 106 -7.51 -17.35 16.44
C SER A 106 -6.95 -16.45 17.55
N GLY A 107 -7.48 -16.57 18.78
CA GLY A 107 -7.22 -15.62 19.85
C GLY A 107 -7.86 -14.25 19.59
N THR A 108 -7.26 -13.19 20.14
CA THR A 108 -7.73 -11.80 20.04
C THR A 108 -6.94 -10.99 19.03
N PHE A 109 -7.52 -9.88 18.56
CA PHE A 109 -6.82 -8.94 17.70
C PHE A 109 -5.59 -8.35 18.40
N GLN A 110 -4.49 -8.27 17.67
CA GLN A 110 -3.28 -7.56 18.06
C GLN A 110 -3.34 -6.16 17.48
N SER A 111 -3.46 -5.16 18.36
CA SER A 111 -3.57 -3.74 18.00
C SER A 111 -2.20 -3.05 17.93
N ASP A 112 -1.20 -3.59 18.62
CA ASP A 112 0.16 -3.11 18.54
C ASP A 112 0.76 -3.55 17.22
N GLY A 113 1.46 -2.65 16.53
CA GLY A 113 2.06 -2.89 15.22
C GLY A 113 3.20 -3.92 15.22
N SER A 114 3.26 -4.81 16.23
CA SER A 114 4.26 -5.86 16.43
C SER A 114 4.15 -7.00 15.41
N SER A 115 3.15 -6.98 14.52
CA SER A 115 3.11 -7.92 13.39
C SER A 115 4.36 -7.71 12.52
N ALA A 116 5.13 -8.77 12.31
CA ALA A 116 6.44 -8.69 11.64
C ALA A 116 6.40 -8.18 10.17
N ASN A 117 5.23 -8.08 9.53
CA ASN A 117 5.13 -7.77 8.10
C ASN A 117 4.58 -6.35 7.82
N ILE A 118 5.36 -5.56 7.07
CA ILE A 118 5.03 -4.18 6.68
C ILE A 118 3.72 -4.06 5.87
N ILE A 119 3.34 -5.08 5.10
CA ILE A 119 2.08 -5.09 4.35
C ILE A 119 0.89 -5.16 5.29
N MET A 120 0.99 -5.94 6.36
CA MET A 120 -0.09 -6.00 7.36
C MET A 120 -0.26 -4.66 8.07
N GLN A 121 0.85 -4.01 8.40
CA GLN A 121 0.84 -2.68 9.00
C GLN A 121 0.23 -1.63 8.07
N GLU A 122 0.64 -1.60 6.80
CA GLU A 122 0.06 -0.66 5.85
C GLU A 122 -1.43 -0.95 5.59
N LEU A 123 -1.85 -2.22 5.52
CA LEU A 123 -3.26 -2.57 5.42
C LEU A 123 -4.05 -2.15 6.67
N LEU A 124 -3.50 -2.35 7.87
CA LEU A 124 -4.15 -1.95 9.12
C LEU A 124 -4.40 -0.44 9.19
N ASN A 125 -3.42 0.36 8.73
CA ASN A 125 -3.46 1.82 8.83
C ASN A 125 -4.16 2.49 7.64
N LEU A 126 -4.11 1.90 6.45
CA LEU A 126 -4.54 2.56 5.20
C LEU A 126 -5.80 1.93 4.58
N ALA A 127 -6.12 0.67 4.87
CA ALA A 127 -7.32 0.08 4.32
C ALA A 127 -8.57 0.74 4.91
N THR A 128 -9.56 0.99 4.05
CA THR A 128 -10.84 1.60 4.46
C THR A 128 -11.86 0.58 4.95
N ARG A 129 -11.55 -0.71 4.82
CA ARG A 129 -12.44 -1.84 5.11
C ARG A 129 -11.63 -3.02 5.62
N PRO A 130 -12.23 -3.88 6.46
CA PRO A 130 -11.63 -5.15 6.84
C PRO A 130 -11.31 -6.02 5.62
N CYS A 131 -10.20 -6.74 5.68
CA CYS A 131 -9.77 -7.65 4.63
C CYS A 131 -9.10 -8.89 5.21
N ILE A 132 -8.98 -9.93 4.38
CA ILE A 132 -8.13 -11.09 4.65
C ILE A 132 -6.89 -10.98 3.77
N LEU A 133 -5.73 -11.02 4.38
CA LEU A 133 -4.44 -11.14 3.71
C LEU A 133 -4.01 -12.61 3.72
N PHE A 134 -3.77 -13.15 2.53
CA PHE A 134 -3.15 -14.45 2.32
C PHE A 134 -1.69 -14.25 1.97
N VAL A 135 -0.80 -14.90 2.72
CA VAL A 135 0.65 -14.88 2.52
C VAL A 135 1.07 -16.28 2.10
N ARG A 136 1.51 -16.41 0.85
CA ARG A 136 2.10 -17.62 0.32
C ARG A 136 3.58 -17.64 0.71
N SER A 137 3.97 -18.59 1.55
CA SER A 137 5.36 -18.83 1.90
C SER A 137 5.89 -20.07 1.17
N PRO A 138 6.91 -19.94 0.33
CA PRO A 138 7.68 -21.09 -0.13
C PRO A 138 8.55 -21.65 1.03
N PRO A 139 8.76 -22.98 1.11
CA PRO A 139 9.37 -23.64 2.27
C PRO A 139 10.84 -23.27 2.59
N MET A 140 11.51 -22.39 1.83
CA MET A 140 12.93 -22.04 2.01
C MET A 140 13.31 -20.58 1.64
N GLN A 141 12.38 -19.61 1.63
CA GLN A 141 12.67 -18.26 1.12
C GLN A 141 11.98 -17.13 1.92
N GLU A 142 12.19 -17.06 3.23
CA GLU A 142 11.66 -15.96 4.06
C GLU A 142 12.19 -14.58 3.63
N ASP A 143 13.48 -14.48 3.26
CA ASP A 143 14.10 -13.23 2.81
C ASP A 143 13.39 -12.61 1.59
N PHE A 144 12.87 -13.45 0.68
CA PHE A 144 12.17 -12.99 -0.51
C PHE A 144 10.79 -12.40 -0.18
N LEU A 145 10.12 -12.92 0.85
CA LEU A 145 8.86 -12.38 1.33
C LEU A 145 9.05 -10.98 1.90
N GLU A 146 10.11 -10.78 2.69
CA GLU A 146 10.43 -9.48 3.28
C GLU A 146 10.86 -8.47 2.22
N GLU A 147 11.67 -8.88 1.26
CA GLU A 147 12.09 -8.01 0.16
C GLU A 147 10.90 -7.59 -0.71
N GLU A 148 10.02 -8.53 -1.06
CA GLU A 148 8.81 -8.21 -1.82
C GLU A 148 7.89 -7.29 -1.02
N ALA A 149 7.66 -7.56 0.26
CA ALA A 149 6.87 -6.72 1.15
C ALA A 149 7.44 -5.28 1.20
N ARG A 150 8.77 -5.14 1.33
CA ARG A 150 9.45 -3.84 1.31
C ARG A 150 9.29 -3.13 -0.04
N ARG A 151 9.35 -3.83 -1.15
CA ARG A 151 9.16 -3.25 -2.50
C ARG A 151 7.74 -2.71 -2.72
N LEU A 152 6.75 -3.38 -2.16
CA LEU A 152 5.34 -3.03 -2.28
C LEU A 152 4.94 -1.89 -1.32
N SER A 153 5.68 -1.74 -0.22
CA SER A 153 5.44 -0.74 0.82
C SER A 153 5.47 0.71 0.31
N PHE A 154 4.51 1.49 0.80
CA PHE A 154 4.47 2.95 0.62
C PHE A 154 5.56 3.69 1.40
N CYS A 155 6.04 3.17 2.54
CA CYS A 155 7.24 3.73 3.19
C CYS A 155 8.43 3.70 2.23
N ALA A 156 8.69 2.55 1.61
CA ALA A 156 9.80 2.43 0.66
C ALA A 156 9.59 3.33 -0.57
N LYS A 157 8.36 3.43 -1.09
CA LYS A 157 8.05 4.35 -2.19
C LYS A 157 8.26 5.81 -1.81
N ALA A 158 7.91 6.22 -0.59
CA ALA A 158 8.15 7.59 -0.12
C ALA A 158 9.64 7.92 -0.16
N VAL A 159 10.47 7.07 0.46
CA VAL A 159 11.94 7.23 0.49
C VAL A 159 12.51 7.31 -0.93
N ASN A 160 12.05 6.43 -1.82
CA ASN A 160 12.49 6.39 -3.20
C ASN A 160 12.10 7.67 -3.95
N TRP A 161 10.84 8.10 -3.87
CA TRP A 161 10.37 9.29 -4.58
C TRP A 161 10.95 10.59 -4.04
N THR A 162 11.13 10.73 -2.72
CA THR A 162 11.80 11.92 -2.17
C THR A 162 13.25 12.00 -2.64
N SER A 163 13.94 10.86 -2.71
CA SER A 163 15.32 10.78 -3.18
C SER A 163 15.42 11.02 -4.70
N GLU A 164 14.49 10.47 -5.48
CA GLU A 164 14.41 10.68 -6.91
C GLU A 164 14.13 12.15 -7.24
N LEU A 165 13.22 12.79 -6.50
CA LEU A 165 12.91 14.21 -6.66
C LEU A 165 14.14 15.07 -6.37
N GLU A 166 14.82 14.86 -5.25
CA GLU A 166 16.04 15.59 -4.90
C GLU A 166 17.09 15.46 -6.02
N ALA A 167 17.42 14.22 -6.43
CA ALA A 167 18.40 13.97 -7.48
C ALA A 167 18.01 14.62 -8.82
N PHE A 168 16.72 14.59 -9.16
CA PHE A 168 16.20 15.25 -10.35
C PHE A 168 16.37 16.77 -10.29
N LEU A 169 16.11 17.38 -9.13
CA LEU A 169 16.23 18.82 -8.95
C LEU A 169 17.69 19.27 -8.87
N ASP A 170 18.57 18.49 -8.25
CA ASP A 170 20.03 18.75 -8.21
C ASP A 170 20.61 18.78 -9.62
N ALA A 171 20.21 17.85 -10.49
CA ALA A 171 20.64 17.84 -11.90
C ALA A 171 20.14 19.06 -12.69
N ALA A 172 19.09 19.74 -12.20
CA ALA A 172 18.49 20.92 -12.81
C ALA A 172 18.83 22.23 -12.06
N ALA A 173 19.70 22.17 -11.05
CA ALA A 173 20.03 23.30 -10.21
C ALA A 173 20.77 24.40 -11.01
N LEU A 174 20.41 25.65 -10.73
CA LEU A 174 21.07 26.83 -11.28
C LEU A 174 22.30 27.20 -10.45
N SER A 175 23.12 28.11 -10.97
CA SER A 175 24.19 28.76 -10.21
C SER A 175 23.64 29.41 -8.93
N GLY A 176 23.96 28.84 -7.76
CA GLY A 176 23.44 29.27 -6.46
C GLY A 176 22.57 28.27 -5.68
N ASP A 177 22.61 26.97 -6.02
CA ASP A 177 21.91 25.88 -5.27
C ASP A 177 20.40 26.11 -5.15
N ALA A 178 19.79 26.57 -6.24
CA ALA A 178 18.36 26.82 -6.35
C ALA A 178 17.80 26.26 -7.66
N VAL A 179 16.54 25.86 -7.63
CA VAL A 179 15.84 25.27 -8.77
C VAL A 179 14.57 26.05 -9.10
N LYS A 180 14.18 26.08 -10.38
CA LYS A 180 12.88 26.65 -10.78
C LYS A 180 11.75 25.74 -10.27
N SER A 181 10.74 26.31 -9.63
CA SER A 181 9.53 25.62 -9.19
C SER A 181 8.85 24.76 -10.27
N SER A 182 8.94 25.15 -11.55
CA SER A 182 8.45 24.37 -12.69
C SER A 182 9.09 22.98 -12.81
N GLN A 183 10.29 22.77 -12.27
CA GLN A 183 10.94 21.46 -12.32
C GLN A 183 10.23 20.40 -11.46
N ILE A 184 9.59 20.81 -10.36
CA ILE A 184 8.76 19.90 -9.56
C ILE A 184 7.59 19.37 -10.41
N HIS A 185 6.99 20.25 -11.23
CA HIS A 185 5.93 19.84 -12.15
C HIS A 185 6.43 18.88 -13.23
N HIS A 186 7.61 19.13 -13.82
CA HIS A 186 8.21 18.23 -14.79
C HIS A 186 8.51 16.84 -14.21
N TRP A 187 9.07 16.78 -13.00
CA TRP A 187 9.27 15.54 -12.29
C TRP A 187 7.94 14.80 -12.08
N TYR A 188 6.92 15.48 -11.56
CA TYR A 188 5.60 14.90 -11.35
C TYR A 188 5.00 14.31 -12.63
N GLN A 189 5.05 15.04 -13.75
CA GLN A 189 4.54 14.56 -15.04
C GLN A 189 5.27 13.30 -15.52
N LYS A 190 6.59 13.25 -15.32
CA LYS A 190 7.38 12.07 -15.63
C LYS A 190 6.96 10.88 -14.75
N THR A 191 6.85 11.08 -13.44
CA THR A 191 6.52 10.02 -12.48
C THR A 191 5.10 9.50 -12.68
N ILE A 192 4.11 10.37 -12.92
CA ILE A 192 2.72 9.94 -13.14
C ILE A 192 2.56 9.15 -14.44
N THR A 193 3.30 9.51 -15.50
CA THR A 193 3.31 8.78 -16.77
C THR A 193 3.83 7.36 -16.56
N THR A 194 4.92 7.20 -15.78
CA THR A 194 5.45 5.89 -15.40
C THR A 194 4.40 5.08 -14.64
N LEU A 195 3.72 5.68 -13.66
CA LEU A 195 2.68 5.02 -12.87
C LEU A 195 1.49 4.55 -13.71
N GLN A 196 1.09 5.31 -14.72
CA GLN A 196 -0.02 4.94 -15.62
C GLN A 196 0.28 3.68 -16.45
N THR A 197 1.56 3.39 -16.68
CA THR A 197 2.01 2.21 -17.44
C THR A 197 2.41 1.02 -16.56
N ALA A 198 2.46 1.21 -15.24
CA ALA A 198 2.91 0.17 -14.31
C ALA A 198 1.82 -0.87 -14.03
N ASP A 199 2.23 -2.09 -13.69
CA ASP A 199 1.32 -3.16 -13.27
C ASP A 199 0.65 -2.79 -11.93
N GLN A 200 -0.66 -2.96 -11.85
CA GLN A 200 -1.45 -2.73 -10.64
C GLN A 200 -1.03 -3.62 -9.48
N THR A 201 -0.49 -4.82 -9.76
CA THR A 201 0.00 -5.73 -8.71
C THR A 201 1.26 -5.23 -8.01
N ALA A 202 1.92 -4.19 -8.54
CA ALA A 202 3.12 -3.58 -7.95
C ALA A 202 2.81 -2.55 -6.85
N PHE A 203 1.53 -2.36 -6.50
CA PHE A 203 1.10 -1.36 -5.53
C PHE A 203 0.01 -1.91 -4.61
N LEU A 204 0.18 -1.65 -3.30
CA LEU A 204 -0.79 -2.03 -2.27
C LEU A 204 -2.09 -1.22 -2.39
N PHE A 205 -1.96 0.08 -2.65
CA PHE A 205 -3.06 1.01 -2.92
C PHE A 205 -2.77 1.85 -4.15
N ASP A 206 -3.69 2.74 -4.52
CA ASP A 206 -3.50 3.70 -5.61
C ASP A 206 -2.28 4.61 -5.35
N PRO A 207 -1.16 4.43 -6.07
CA PRO A 207 0.06 5.19 -5.83
C PRO A 207 -0.04 6.64 -6.28
N THR A 208 -1.02 6.97 -7.14
CA THR A 208 -1.19 8.33 -7.67
C THR A 208 -1.70 9.29 -6.59
N ARG A 209 -2.58 8.80 -5.71
CA ARG A 209 -3.05 9.55 -4.54
C ARG A 209 -1.92 9.81 -3.57
N PHE A 210 -1.09 8.80 -3.34
CA PHE A 210 0.07 8.92 -2.46
C PHE A 210 1.06 9.98 -2.97
N LEU A 211 1.39 9.93 -4.27
CA LEU A 211 2.27 10.91 -4.92
C LEU A 211 1.71 12.35 -4.81
N ALA A 212 0.40 12.52 -5.05
CA ALA A 212 -0.25 13.82 -4.91
C ALA A 212 -0.21 14.32 -3.45
N GLY A 213 -0.41 13.42 -2.47
CA GLY A 213 -0.27 13.70 -1.05
C GLY A 213 1.13 14.17 -0.67
N MET A 214 2.17 13.50 -1.16
CA MET A 214 3.57 13.91 -0.95
C MET A 214 3.85 15.31 -1.52
N LEU A 215 3.34 15.62 -2.71
CA LEU A 215 3.51 16.95 -3.29
C LEU A 215 2.75 18.03 -2.53
N LYS A 216 1.54 17.74 -2.04
CA LYS A 216 0.82 18.64 -1.13
C LYS A 216 1.63 18.88 0.15
N HIS A 217 2.24 17.84 0.71
CA HIS A 217 3.10 17.94 1.89
C HIS A 217 4.31 18.86 1.61
N LEU A 218 5.04 18.63 0.52
CA LEU A 218 6.12 19.51 0.08
C LEU A 218 5.67 20.95 -0.07
N HIS A 219 4.55 21.19 -0.76
CA HIS A 219 3.99 22.53 -0.93
C HIS A 219 3.68 23.20 0.41
N HIS A 220 3.06 22.46 1.33
CA HIS A 220 2.78 22.93 2.68
C HIS A 220 4.06 23.31 3.43
N THR A 221 5.09 22.47 3.39
CA THR A 221 6.39 22.75 4.03
C THR A 221 7.03 24.00 3.42
N LEU A 222 7.06 24.13 2.09
CA LEU A 222 7.58 25.32 1.42
C LEU A 222 6.84 26.59 1.84
N LEU A 223 5.50 26.55 1.84
CA LEU A 223 4.68 27.72 2.13
C LEU A 223 4.69 28.10 3.62
N ASN A 224 4.45 27.14 4.51
CA ASN A 224 4.16 27.42 5.91
C ASN A 224 5.41 27.42 6.79
N VAL A 225 6.37 26.55 6.48
CA VAL A 225 7.64 26.47 7.23
C VAL A 225 8.64 27.45 6.64
N ASN A 226 8.87 27.37 5.32
CA ASN A 226 9.91 28.17 4.65
C ASN A 226 9.42 29.54 4.16
N ARG A 227 8.12 29.84 4.32
CA ARG A 227 7.50 31.11 3.86
C ARG A 227 7.69 31.38 2.36
N LEU A 228 7.79 30.31 1.58
CA LEU A 228 7.97 30.34 0.13
C LEU A 228 6.69 29.91 -0.58
N ASP A 229 5.95 30.88 -1.10
CA ASP A 229 4.78 30.61 -1.94
C ASP A 229 5.20 30.39 -3.41
N VAL A 230 5.23 29.13 -3.82
CA VAL A 230 5.54 28.73 -5.20
C VAL A 230 4.43 29.04 -6.21
N ASN A 231 3.22 29.35 -5.74
CA ASN A 231 2.09 29.74 -6.58
C ASN A 231 2.02 31.27 -6.77
N GLN A 232 2.77 32.03 -5.99
CA GLN A 232 2.80 33.48 -6.12
C GLN A 232 3.42 33.84 -7.48
N LYS A 233 2.67 34.58 -8.30
CA LYS A 233 3.23 35.15 -9.53
C LYS A 233 4.36 36.08 -9.14
N SER A 234 5.58 35.74 -9.58
CA SER A 234 6.72 36.64 -9.43
C SER A 234 6.37 38.02 -9.99
N ARG A 235 6.76 39.09 -9.28
CA ARG A 235 6.65 40.48 -9.76
C ARG A 235 7.33 40.69 -11.11
N THR A 236 8.29 39.84 -11.46
CA THR A 236 9.04 39.88 -12.74
C THR A 236 8.52 38.88 -13.77
N GLY A 237 7.43 38.15 -13.49
CA GLY A 237 6.87 37.13 -14.38
C GLY A 237 7.70 35.83 -14.51
N GLY A 238 8.87 35.76 -13.86
CA GLY A 238 9.72 34.57 -13.84
C GLY A 238 9.23 33.47 -12.88
N PRO A 239 9.69 32.22 -13.05
CA PRO A 239 9.37 31.14 -12.12
C PRO A 239 9.98 31.40 -10.74
N VAL A 240 9.26 31.06 -9.67
CA VAL A 240 9.77 31.11 -8.30
C VAL A 240 10.95 30.15 -8.17
N LEU A 241 12.06 30.63 -7.60
CA LEU A 241 13.23 29.82 -7.30
C LEU A 241 13.10 29.21 -5.91
N ILE A 242 13.37 27.91 -5.83
CA ILE A 242 13.32 27.13 -4.60
C ILE A 242 14.77 26.80 -4.22
N PRO A 243 15.26 27.27 -3.07
CA PRO A 243 16.54 26.83 -2.52
C PRO A 243 16.55 25.31 -2.30
N MET A 244 17.58 24.62 -2.76
CA MET A 244 17.67 23.16 -2.65
C MET A 244 17.75 22.68 -1.20
N CYS A 245 18.31 23.48 -0.29
CA CYS A 245 18.35 23.15 1.14
C CYS A 245 16.94 22.88 1.73
N PHE A 246 15.90 23.54 1.22
CA PHE A 246 14.52 23.29 1.66
C PHE A 246 14.01 21.92 1.21
N VAL A 247 14.38 21.48 0.00
CA VAL A 247 14.02 20.15 -0.52
C VAL A 247 14.77 19.06 0.24
N ARG A 248 16.07 19.25 0.48
CA ARG A 248 16.90 18.29 1.23
C ARG A 248 16.40 18.13 2.67
N SER A 249 16.10 19.23 3.35
CA SER A 249 15.52 19.20 4.71
C SER A 249 14.16 18.52 4.74
N TRP A 250 13.28 18.81 3.77
CA TRP A 250 11.98 18.13 3.65
C TRP A 250 12.12 16.62 3.41
N LYS A 251 13.07 16.19 2.58
CA LYS A 251 13.36 14.77 2.36
C LYS A 251 13.74 14.10 3.68
N GLU A 252 14.68 14.67 4.43
CA GLU A 252 15.12 14.13 5.72
C GLU A 252 13.96 14.01 6.71
N GLU A 253 13.08 15.02 6.75
CA GLU A 253 11.87 15.02 7.55
C GLU A 253 10.94 13.87 7.16
N VAL A 254 10.63 13.72 5.86
CA VAL A 254 9.76 12.65 5.35
C VAL A 254 10.34 11.28 5.65
N ILE A 255 11.65 11.07 5.42
CA ILE A 255 12.31 9.80 5.73
C ILE A 255 12.22 9.49 7.23
N SER A 256 12.48 10.47 8.09
CA SER A 256 12.38 10.27 9.54
C SER A 256 10.95 9.94 9.98
N MET A 257 9.96 10.58 9.37
CA MET A 257 8.55 10.34 9.64
C MET A 257 8.12 8.93 9.25
N VAL A 258 8.38 8.48 8.01
CA VAL A 258 7.95 7.15 7.55
C VAL A 258 8.66 6.00 8.25
N GLN A 259 9.83 6.24 8.86
CA GLN A 259 10.54 5.27 9.68
C GLN A 259 9.98 5.14 11.10
N LYS A 260 9.32 6.18 11.61
CA LYS A 260 8.84 6.26 13.00
C LYS A 260 7.34 6.07 13.13
N ASP A 261 6.57 6.55 12.15
CA ASP A 261 5.12 6.66 12.26
C ASP A 261 4.41 6.47 10.90
N PHE A 262 3.67 5.35 10.78
CA PHE A 262 2.88 5.02 9.60
C PHE A 262 1.66 5.93 9.41
N THR A 263 1.21 6.64 10.45
CA THR A 263 0.05 7.55 10.34
C THR A 263 0.32 8.72 9.39
N VAL A 264 1.59 9.06 9.16
CA VAL A 264 1.99 10.10 8.19
C VAL A 264 1.58 9.71 6.76
N ILE A 265 1.72 8.41 6.42
CA ILE A 265 1.29 7.90 5.11
C ILE A 265 -0.23 7.97 4.98
N GLN A 266 -0.96 7.69 6.06
CA GLN A 266 -2.41 7.83 6.08
C GLN A 266 -2.84 9.27 5.76
N HIS A 267 -2.23 10.26 6.42
CA HIS A 267 -2.49 11.68 6.13
C HIS A 267 -2.21 12.05 4.67
N MET A 268 -1.12 11.54 4.09
CA MET A 268 -0.82 11.76 2.67
C MET A 268 -1.86 11.11 1.74
N MET A 269 -2.45 9.98 2.15
CA MET A 269 -3.45 9.25 1.36
C MET A 269 -4.88 9.80 1.48
N THR A 270 -5.25 10.40 2.62
CA THR A 270 -6.66 10.72 2.94
C THR A 270 -7.06 12.18 2.74
N ASN A 271 -6.12 13.07 2.42
CA ASN A 271 -6.41 14.51 2.30
C ASN A 271 -7.33 14.84 1.12
N LYS A 272 -8.64 14.84 1.42
CA LYS A 272 -9.68 15.67 0.78
C LYS A 272 -9.27 17.14 0.86
#